data_AF-A0A7G9FU24-F1
#
_entry.id   AF-A0A7G9FU24-F1
#
_cell.length_a   1.000
_cell.length_b   1.000
_cell.length_c   1.000
_cell.angle_alpha   90.00
_cell.angle_beta   90.00
_cell.angle_gamma   90.00
#
_symmetry.space_group_name_H-M   'P 1'
#
loop_
_entity.id
_entity.type
_entity.pdbx_description
1 polymer ?
#
loop_
_entity_poly.entity_id
_entity_poly.type
_entity_poly.pdbx_seq_one_letter_code
_entity_poly.pdbx_strand_id
1 'polypeptide(L)'
;MLRKDSEKFLEILLGKRGKLGQDAISCGIDEFMEIPNVKFNAKAILDDLKMCGCITNASSMYISGRLDIYLTMVGIDYFQDKEKKYQEVCMSSNTNNFYGNVSNIQLQQGNVNSIQTQTVTAVETLDFDRVSEFVTKIKKYDSLLEDEFGDKAMEVRQKITEIDALVQKKENPSKVKMLLMDLKNLSIGVTGSLIATGIVEGIKLLFI
;
A
#
# COMPACT_ATOMS: atom_id res chain seq x y z
N MET A 1 -18.02 15.89 20.06
CA MET A 1 -16.53 15.88 20.14
C MET A 1 -16.17 17.07 21.00
N LEU A 2 -15.31 16.89 22.01
CA LEU A 2 -14.95 17.97 22.94
C LEU A 2 -14.09 19.01 22.24
N ARG A 3 -14.17 20.26 22.70
CA ARG A 3 -13.19 21.28 22.34
C ARG A 3 -11.82 20.94 22.94
N LYS A 4 -10.75 21.42 22.32
CA LYS A 4 -9.37 21.14 22.78
C LYS A 4 -9.09 21.56 24.23
N ASP A 5 -9.64 22.69 24.64
CA ASP A 5 -9.52 23.18 26.02
C ASP A 5 -10.31 22.30 27.01
N SER A 6 -11.52 21.88 26.64
CA SER A 6 -12.30 20.91 27.41
C SER A 6 -11.63 19.55 27.52
N GLU A 7 -11.00 19.06 26.43
CA GLU A 7 -10.22 17.81 26.46
C GLU A 7 -9.05 17.92 27.43
N LYS A 8 -8.27 19.01 27.37
CA LYS A 8 -7.15 19.21 28.29
C LYS A 8 -7.62 19.32 29.74
N PHE A 9 -8.78 19.94 29.96
CA PHE A 9 -9.41 20.03 31.27
C PHE A 9 -9.78 18.64 31.81
N LEU A 10 -10.40 17.80 30.97
CA LEU A 10 -10.74 16.42 31.31
C LEU A 10 -9.49 15.57 31.59
N GLU A 11 -8.42 15.73 30.81
CA GLU A 11 -7.14 15.04 31.04
C GLU A 11 -6.58 15.32 32.44
N ILE A 12 -6.57 16.59 32.85
CA ILE A 12 -6.11 17.01 34.18
C ILE A 12 -7.01 16.42 35.29
N LEU A 13 -8.33 16.41 35.09
CA LEU A 13 -9.29 15.80 36.03
C LEU A 13 -9.06 14.29 36.19
N LEU A 14 -8.84 13.56 35.09
CA LEU A 14 -8.56 12.12 35.15
C LEU A 14 -7.21 11.82 35.82
N GLY A 15 -6.21 12.68 35.63
CA GLY A 15 -4.96 12.61 36.39
C GLY A 15 -5.16 12.77 37.90
N LYS A 16 -6.07 13.67 38.31
CA LYS A 16 -6.46 13.85 39.73
C LYS A 16 -7.23 12.65 40.26
N ARG A 17 -8.20 12.14 39.48
CA ARG A 17 -8.95 10.91 39.79
C ARG A 17 -8.00 9.76 40.10
N GLY A 18 -6.98 9.54 39.26
CA GLY A 18 -5.99 8.48 39.45
C GLY A 18 -5.20 8.60 40.77
N LYS A 19 -4.96 9.82 41.26
CA LYS A 19 -4.28 10.08 42.54
C LYS A 19 -5.20 9.95 43.74
N LEU A 20 -6.46 10.36 43.62
CA LEU A 20 -7.43 10.40 44.72
C LEU A 20 -8.26 9.12 44.85
N GLY A 21 -8.40 8.34 43.78
CA GLY A 21 -9.26 7.16 43.72
C GLY A 21 -10.76 7.48 43.79
N GLN A 22 -11.15 8.72 43.47
CA GLN A 22 -12.53 9.20 43.59
C GLN A 22 -13.01 9.83 42.29
N ASP A 23 -14.28 9.58 41.95
CA ASP A 23 -14.93 10.14 40.76
C ASP A 23 -15.53 11.54 41.01
N ALA A 24 -15.64 11.93 42.28
CA ALA A 24 -15.99 13.29 42.72
C ALA A 24 -14.70 14.04 43.07
N ILE A 25 -14.47 15.17 42.41
CA ILE A 25 -13.24 15.95 42.51
C ILE A 25 -13.59 17.38 42.89
N SER A 26 -13.13 17.81 44.07
CA SER A 26 -13.12 19.20 44.48
C SER A 26 -11.72 19.79 44.28
N CYS A 27 -11.60 20.86 43.50
CA CYS A 27 -10.32 21.47 43.17
C CYS A 27 -10.43 22.98 42.88
N GLY A 28 -9.29 23.67 42.82
CA GLY A 28 -9.24 25.08 42.41
C GLY A 28 -9.11 25.23 40.90
N ILE A 29 -9.71 26.27 40.32
CA ILE A 29 -9.52 26.61 38.89
C ILE A 29 -8.04 26.93 38.56
N ASP A 30 -7.27 27.37 39.56
CA ASP A 30 -5.83 27.63 39.42
C ASP A 30 -5.01 26.36 39.12
N GLU A 31 -5.59 25.19 39.37
CA GLU A 31 -4.94 23.90 39.05
C GLU A 31 -5.02 23.55 37.56
N PHE A 32 -5.68 24.40 36.76
CA PHE A 32 -5.85 24.26 35.31
C PHE A 32 -5.13 25.36 34.53
N MET A 33 -4.16 26.07 35.14
CA MET A 33 -3.46 27.21 34.54
C MET A 33 -2.63 26.85 33.29
N GLU A 34 -2.40 25.57 33.02
CA GLU A 34 -1.85 25.09 31.74
C GLU A 34 -2.77 25.39 30.54
N ILE A 35 -4.06 25.57 30.78
CA ILE A 35 -5.05 25.91 29.76
C ILE A 35 -5.10 27.44 29.61
N PRO A 36 -4.80 27.99 28.42
CA PRO A 36 -4.86 29.43 28.20
C PRO A 36 -6.25 30.00 28.46
N ASN A 37 -6.32 31.12 29.19
CA ASN A 37 -7.56 31.82 29.52
C ASN A 37 -8.60 30.96 30.26
N VAL A 38 -8.19 29.91 30.98
CA VAL A 38 -9.09 28.96 31.62
C VAL A 38 -10.11 29.62 32.55
N LYS A 39 -9.72 30.67 33.29
CA LYS A 39 -10.63 31.39 34.20
C LYS A 39 -11.79 32.07 33.45
N PHE A 40 -11.52 32.60 32.26
CA PHE A 40 -12.54 33.24 31.42
C PHE A 40 -13.41 32.21 30.70
N ASN A 41 -12.85 31.05 30.36
CA ASN A 41 -13.52 30.01 29.59
C ASN A 41 -14.12 28.88 30.45
N ALA A 42 -13.93 28.89 31.77
CA ALA A 42 -14.30 27.80 32.66
C ALA A 42 -15.77 27.39 32.53
N LYS A 43 -16.68 28.37 32.44
CA LYS A 43 -18.11 28.08 32.23
C LYS A 43 -18.35 27.35 30.92
N ALA A 44 -17.78 27.84 29.81
CA ALA A 44 -17.94 27.24 28.50
C ALA A 44 -17.33 25.83 28.44
N ILE A 45 -16.19 25.61 29.11
CA ILE A 45 -15.55 24.30 29.23
C ILE A 45 -16.45 23.33 30.01
N LEU A 46 -16.99 23.75 31.16
CA LEU A 46 -17.90 22.92 31.94
C LEU A 46 -19.19 22.59 31.20
N ASP A 47 -19.76 23.56 30.47
CA ASP A 47 -20.94 23.35 29.65
C ASP A 47 -20.67 22.36 28.51
N ASP A 48 -19.51 22.44 27.85
CA ASP A 48 -19.08 21.48 26.81
C ASP A 48 -18.87 20.06 27.38
N LEU A 49 -18.25 19.94 28.55
CA LEU A 49 -18.07 18.67 29.25
C LEU A 49 -19.41 18.04 29.66
N LYS A 50 -20.37 18.85 30.12
CA LYS A 50 -21.74 18.39 30.43
C LYS A 50 -22.48 17.96 29.18
N MET A 51 -22.40 18.75 28.12
CA MET A 51 -23.06 18.48 26.84
C MET A 51 -22.54 17.18 26.22
N CYS A 52 -21.24 16.91 26.33
CA CYS A 52 -20.62 15.65 25.91
C CYS A 52 -20.80 14.52 26.93
N GLY A 53 -21.54 14.74 28.01
CA GLY A 53 -21.85 13.74 29.04
C GLY A 53 -20.64 13.30 29.88
N CYS A 54 -19.50 13.99 29.81
CA CYS A 54 -18.26 13.62 30.50
C CYS A 54 -18.33 13.89 32.01
N ILE A 55 -19.13 14.88 32.41
CA ILE A 55 -19.39 15.23 33.81
C ILE A 55 -20.90 15.38 34.02
N THR A 56 -21.36 15.22 35.26
CA THR A 56 -22.78 15.38 35.57
C THR A 56 -23.21 16.85 35.58
N ASN A 57 -24.50 17.10 35.43
CA ASN A 57 -25.09 18.44 35.55
C ASN A 57 -24.90 19.07 36.95
N ALA A 58 -24.69 18.26 37.99
CA ALA A 58 -24.39 18.71 39.35
C ALA A 58 -22.99 19.32 39.47
N SER A 59 -22.11 19.11 38.49
CA SER A 59 -20.77 19.70 38.47
C SER A 59 -20.85 21.21 38.32
N SER A 60 -20.12 21.97 39.13
CA SER A 60 -20.25 23.44 39.16
C SER A 60 -18.96 24.15 39.54
N MET A 61 -18.90 25.44 39.20
CA MET A 61 -17.85 26.36 39.62
C MET A 61 -18.45 27.44 40.51
N TYR A 62 -17.83 27.66 41.66
CA TYR A 62 -18.19 28.70 42.61
C TYR A 62 -17.47 30.01 42.28
N ILE A 63 -18.02 31.14 42.76
CA ILE A 63 -17.43 32.48 42.60
C ILE A 63 -16.01 32.54 43.17
N SER A 64 -15.70 31.73 44.18
CA SER A 64 -14.36 31.59 44.77
C SER A 64 -13.32 30.94 43.84
N GLY A 65 -13.72 30.47 42.66
CA GLY A 65 -12.86 29.69 41.77
C GLY A 65 -12.72 28.22 42.16
N ARG A 66 -13.44 27.76 43.19
CA ARG A 66 -13.54 26.34 43.53
C ARG A 66 -14.45 25.62 42.54
N LEU A 67 -14.07 24.41 42.17
CA LEU A 67 -14.78 23.51 41.27
C LEU A 67 -15.16 22.26 42.03
N ASP A 68 -16.42 21.84 41.90
CA ASP A 68 -16.88 20.51 42.32
C ASP A 68 -17.34 19.76 41.07
N ILE A 69 -16.60 18.71 40.70
CA ILE A 69 -16.77 17.97 39.45
C ILE A 69 -17.10 16.52 39.76
N TYR A 70 -18.13 15.99 39.10
CA TYR A 70 -18.52 14.59 39.20
C TYR A 70 -18.36 13.94 37.83
N LEU A 71 -17.34 13.10 37.70
CA LEU A 71 -17.05 12.38 36.46
C LEU A 71 -18.10 11.30 36.22
N THR A 72 -18.50 11.13 34.97
CA THR A 72 -19.33 9.99 34.54
C THR A 72 -18.45 8.91 33.94
N MET A 73 -19.02 7.73 33.70
CA MET A 73 -18.32 6.66 32.96
C MET A 73 -17.88 7.12 31.57
N VAL A 74 -18.69 7.94 30.88
CA VAL A 74 -18.35 8.51 29.57
C VAL A 74 -17.12 9.41 29.64
N GLY A 75 -17.00 10.22 30.71
CA GLY A 75 -15.83 11.08 30.90
C GLY A 75 -14.57 10.30 31.26
N ILE A 76 -14.72 9.21 32.01
CA ILE A 76 -13.62 8.33 32.42
C ILE A 76 -13.03 7.59 31.21
N ASP A 77 -13.88 7.03 30.37
CA ASP A 77 -13.46 6.22 29.22
C ASP A 77 -13.22 7.05 27.96
N TYR A 78 -13.43 8.38 28.03
CA TYR A 78 -13.43 9.30 26.88
C TYR A 78 -12.22 9.13 25.96
N PHE A 79 -11.00 9.12 26.50
CA PHE A 79 -9.78 9.04 25.70
C PHE A 79 -9.57 7.65 25.09
N GLN A 80 -9.94 6.60 25.82
CA GLN A 80 -9.87 5.23 25.31
C GLN A 80 -10.87 5.03 24.17
N ASP A 81 -12.08 5.55 24.32
CA ASP A 81 -13.12 5.48 23.28
C ASP A 81 -12.79 6.37 22.07
N LYS A 82 -12.17 7.52 22.30
CA LYS A 82 -11.64 8.37 21.24
C LYS A 82 -10.58 7.62 20.45
N GLU A 83 -9.62 6.98 21.11
CA GLU A 83 -8.58 6.18 20.44
C GLU A 83 -9.16 5.00 19.65
N LYS A 84 -10.11 4.24 20.23
CA LYS A 84 -10.81 3.16 19.51
C LYS A 84 -11.53 3.68 18.27
N LYS A 85 -12.24 4.79 18.36
CA LYS A 85 -12.90 5.42 17.19
C LYS A 85 -11.90 5.87 16.13
N TYR A 86 -10.74 6.41 16.53
CA TYR A 86 -9.67 6.73 15.58
C TYR A 86 -9.14 5.46 14.89
N GLN A 87 -8.98 4.35 15.61
CA GLN A 87 -8.55 3.07 15.04
C GLN A 87 -9.60 2.46 14.10
N GLU A 88 -10.89 2.51 14.46
CA GLU A 88 -12.00 2.07 13.61
C GLU A 88 -12.12 2.91 12.32
N VAL A 89 -11.92 4.23 12.41
CA VAL A 89 -11.90 5.12 11.22
C VAL A 89 -10.66 4.87 10.35
N CYS A 90 -9.50 4.53 10.95
CA CYS A 90 -8.33 4.11 10.17
C CYS A 90 -8.50 2.73 9.50
N MET A 91 -9.40 1.88 9.99
CA MET A 91 -9.73 0.58 9.38
C MET A 91 -10.60 0.69 8.11
N SER A 92 -11.04 1.89 7.71
CA SER A 92 -11.60 2.16 6.38
C SER A 92 -10.53 2.56 5.37
N SER A 93 -9.32 2.02 5.49
CA SER A 93 -8.23 2.25 4.55
C SER A 93 -7.81 0.95 3.87
N ASN A 94 -7.64 1.01 2.55
CA ASN A 94 -7.10 -0.09 1.77
C ASN A 94 -5.62 0.15 1.57
N THR A 95 -4.77 -0.68 2.17
CA THR A 95 -3.32 -0.62 1.99
C THR A 95 -2.90 -1.60 0.89
N ASN A 96 -2.28 -1.08 -0.17
CA ASN A 96 -1.65 -1.89 -1.22
C ASN A 96 -0.13 -1.73 -1.12
N ASN A 97 0.58 -2.80 -0.79
CA ASN A 97 2.04 -2.78 -0.67
C ASN A 97 2.68 -3.54 -1.83
N PHE A 98 3.59 -2.88 -2.54
CA PHE A 98 4.41 -3.47 -3.61
C PHE A 98 5.89 -3.36 -3.21
N TYR A 99 6.51 -4.49 -2.90
CA TYR A 99 7.89 -4.56 -2.38
C TYR A 99 8.94 -4.91 -3.45
N GLY A 100 8.58 -4.87 -4.73
CA GLY A 100 9.45 -5.16 -5.87
C GLY A 100 8.99 -4.41 -7.11
N ASN A 101 9.66 -4.65 -8.25
CA ASN A 101 9.26 -4.02 -9.51
C ASN A 101 7.85 -4.42 -9.90
N VAL A 102 7.01 -3.42 -10.16
CA VAL A 102 5.64 -3.59 -10.65
C VAL A 102 5.44 -2.77 -11.92
N SER A 103 4.83 -3.38 -12.92
CA SER A 103 4.49 -2.75 -14.19
C SER A 103 3.04 -3.06 -14.54
N ASN A 104 2.38 -2.15 -15.24
CA ASN A 104 1.01 -2.33 -15.74
C ASN A 104 -0.06 -2.54 -14.64
N ILE A 105 0.06 -1.87 -13.49
CA ILE A 105 -0.91 -2.04 -12.40
C ILE A 105 -2.16 -1.17 -12.55
N GLN A 106 -3.30 -1.87 -12.70
CA GLN A 106 -4.71 -1.46 -12.50
C GLN A 106 -5.21 -1.47 -11.05
N LEU A 107 -5.44 -0.36 -10.36
CA LEU A 107 -6.16 -0.38 -9.06
C LEU A 107 -7.45 0.45 -9.10
N GLN A 108 -8.57 -0.14 -8.68
CA GLN A 108 -9.89 0.50 -8.63
C GLN A 108 -10.57 0.27 -7.29
N GLN A 109 -11.32 1.27 -6.81
CA GLN A 109 -12.19 1.14 -5.64
C GLN A 109 -13.50 1.87 -5.92
N GLY A 110 -14.62 1.32 -5.46
CA GLY A 110 -15.93 2.00 -5.45
C GLY A 110 -16.58 2.25 -6.81
N ASN A 111 -16.17 1.57 -7.89
CA ASN A 111 -16.77 1.78 -9.22
C ASN A 111 -18.10 1.03 -9.37
N VAL A 112 -19.15 1.77 -9.74
CA VAL A 112 -20.45 1.25 -10.22
C VAL A 112 -20.63 1.72 -11.67
N ASN A 113 -20.88 0.80 -12.60
CA ASN A 113 -21.04 1.07 -14.05
C ASN A 113 -19.80 1.70 -14.73
N SER A 114 -18.59 1.24 -14.41
CA SER A 114 -17.36 1.75 -15.04
C SER A 114 -16.75 0.74 -16.00
N ILE A 115 -16.20 1.23 -17.12
CA ILE A 115 -15.37 0.46 -18.05
C ILE A 115 -13.93 0.91 -17.86
N GLN A 116 -13.04 -0.06 -17.64
CA GLN A 116 -11.60 0.21 -17.63
C GLN A 116 -10.87 -0.46 -18.77
N THR A 117 -10.07 0.37 -19.46
CA THR A 117 -9.21 -0.04 -20.55
C THR A 117 -7.78 0.34 -20.18
N GLN A 118 -6.89 -0.64 -20.17
CA GLN A 118 -5.45 -0.41 -20.05
C GLN A 118 -4.80 -0.61 -21.41
N THR A 119 -4.21 0.45 -21.97
CA THR A 119 -3.39 0.34 -23.17
C THR A 119 -1.93 0.39 -22.74
N VAL A 120 -1.27 -0.76 -22.72
CA VAL A 120 0.17 -0.84 -22.44
C VAL A 120 0.91 -0.61 -23.75
N THR A 121 1.30 0.64 -24.01
CA THR A 121 2.26 0.98 -25.06
C THR A 121 3.68 0.87 -24.52
N ALA A 122 4.05 -0.31 -24.01
CA ALA A 122 5.46 -0.66 -23.88
C ALA A 122 5.98 -1.04 -25.27
N VAL A 123 6.10 -0.04 -26.15
CA VAL A 123 6.98 -0.16 -27.31
C VAL A 123 8.40 0.00 -26.77
N GLU A 124 8.88 -0.99 -26.03
CA GLU A 124 10.23 -1.44 -26.30
C GLU A 124 10.19 -1.82 -27.77
N THR A 125 10.64 -0.92 -28.64
CA THR A 125 10.78 -1.17 -30.06
C THR A 125 11.63 -2.41 -30.17
N LEU A 126 10.99 -3.55 -30.45
CA LEU A 126 11.70 -4.78 -30.71
C LEU A 126 12.57 -4.49 -31.93
N ASP A 127 13.88 -4.51 -31.71
CA ASP A 127 14.83 -4.33 -32.79
C ASP A 127 14.84 -5.61 -33.63
N PHE A 128 13.95 -5.62 -34.64
CA PHE A 128 13.79 -6.75 -35.55
C PHE A 128 15.09 -7.13 -36.24
N ASP A 129 15.97 -6.16 -36.49
CA ASP A 129 17.24 -6.42 -37.18
C ASP A 129 18.19 -7.17 -36.22
N ARG A 130 18.28 -6.78 -34.95
CA ARG A 130 19.04 -7.55 -33.92
C ARG A 130 18.47 -8.94 -33.68
N VAL A 131 17.14 -9.10 -33.67
CA VAL A 131 16.51 -10.43 -33.53
C VAL A 131 16.82 -11.30 -34.75
N SER A 132 16.78 -10.73 -35.96
CA SER A 132 17.11 -11.44 -37.21
C SER A 132 18.55 -11.97 -37.21
N GLU A 133 19.50 -11.12 -36.79
CA GLU A 133 20.90 -11.54 -36.65
C GLU A 133 21.07 -12.68 -35.64
N PHE A 134 20.37 -12.58 -34.50
CA PHE A 134 20.41 -13.60 -33.46
C PHE A 134 19.85 -14.94 -33.95
N VAL A 135 18.68 -14.93 -34.59
CA VAL A 135 18.06 -16.13 -35.19
C VAL A 135 18.97 -16.76 -36.24
N THR A 136 19.59 -15.94 -37.09
CA THR A 136 20.53 -16.41 -38.11
C THR A 136 21.76 -17.07 -37.48
N LYS A 137 22.26 -16.54 -36.36
CA LYS A 137 23.36 -17.16 -35.60
C LYS A 137 22.94 -18.52 -35.05
N ILE A 138 21.75 -18.67 -34.48
CA ILE A 138 21.27 -19.96 -33.95
C ILE A 138 21.15 -20.98 -35.09
N LYS A 139 20.58 -20.61 -36.24
CA LYS A 139 20.44 -21.51 -37.40
C LYS A 139 21.76 -22.09 -37.90
N LYS A 140 22.90 -21.42 -37.69
CA LYS A 140 24.23 -21.97 -38.03
C LYS A 140 24.61 -23.18 -37.20
N TYR A 141 24.01 -23.34 -36.03
CA TYR A 141 24.24 -24.46 -35.12
C TYR A 141 23.10 -25.48 -35.15
N ASP A 142 22.24 -25.46 -36.18
CA ASP A 142 21.08 -26.37 -36.30
C ASP A 142 21.46 -27.86 -36.23
N SER A 143 22.64 -28.22 -36.74
CA SER A 143 23.16 -29.59 -36.70
C SER A 143 23.45 -30.09 -35.28
N LEU A 144 23.71 -29.18 -34.33
CA LEU A 144 24.02 -29.50 -32.94
C LEU A 144 22.77 -29.46 -32.05
N LEU A 145 21.61 -29.03 -32.58
CA LEU A 145 20.39 -28.95 -31.77
C LEU A 145 19.88 -30.33 -31.34
N GLU A 146 20.05 -31.37 -32.17
CA GLU A 146 19.64 -32.73 -31.80
C GLU A 146 20.49 -33.29 -30.66
N ASP A 147 21.81 -33.06 -30.70
CA ASP A 147 22.74 -33.51 -29.66
C ASP A 147 22.51 -32.78 -28.32
N GLU A 148 22.16 -31.49 -28.39
CA GLU A 148 22.03 -30.64 -27.21
C GLU A 148 20.61 -30.67 -26.62
N PHE A 149 19.57 -30.64 -27.44
CA PHE A 149 18.17 -30.54 -27.00
C PHE A 149 17.40 -31.87 -27.04
N GLY A 150 17.95 -32.91 -27.70
CA GLY A 150 17.31 -34.23 -27.81
C GLY A 150 15.87 -34.12 -28.34
N ASP A 151 14.92 -34.68 -27.59
CA ASP A 151 13.48 -34.69 -27.94
C ASP A 151 12.88 -33.29 -28.11
N LYS A 152 13.51 -32.24 -27.57
CA LYS A 152 13.05 -30.84 -27.69
C LYS A 152 13.61 -30.13 -28.92
N ALA A 153 14.54 -30.74 -29.65
CA ALA A 153 15.19 -30.11 -30.81
C ALA A 153 14.17 -29.68 -31.88
N MET A 154 13.16 -30.52 -32.14
CA MET A 154 12.09 -30.21 -33.09
C MET A 154 11.25 -29.00 -32.65
N GLU A 155 10.92 -28.90 -31.36
CA GLU A 155 10.16 -27.77 -30.80
C GLU A 155 10.97 -26.46 -30.90
N VAL A 156 12.28 -26.54 -30.62
CA VAL A 156 13.21 -25.40 -30.77
C VAL A 156 13.27 -24.94 -32.24
N ARG A 157 13.42 -25.86 -33.19
CA ARG A 157 13.43 -25.54 -34.64
C ARG A 157 12.13 -24.89 -35.09
N GLN A 158 10.99 -25.37 -34.62
CA GLN A 158 9.69 -24.78 -34.92
C GLN A 158 9.60 -23.33 -34.40
N LYS A 159 9.98 -23.09 -33.14
CA LYS A 159 9.97 -21.74 -32.56
C LYS A 159 10.93 -20.79 -33.28
N ILE A 160 12.13 -21.24 -33.64
CA ILE A 160 13.10 -20.44 -34.42
C ILE A 160 12.51 -20.05 -35.79
N THR A 161 11.85 -20.99 -36.47
CA THR A 161 11.23 -20.75 -37.77
C THR A 161 10.06 -19.77 -37.67
N GLU A 162 9.24 -19.89 -36.63
CA GLU A 162 8.12 -18.97 -36.39
C GLU A 162 8.60 -17.56 -36.05
N ILE A 163 9.64 -17.43 -35.22
CA ILE A 163 10.29 -16.15 -34.92
C ILE A 163 10.82 -15.52 -36.20
N ASP A 164 11.55 -16.28 -37.02
CA ASP A 164 12.12 -15.79 -38.28
C ASP A 164 11.02 -15.26 -39.22
N ALA A 165 9.94 -16.00 -39.40
CA ALA A 165 8.84 -15.59 -40.27
C ALA A 165 8.18 -14.27 -39.81
N LEU A 166 8.02 -14.08 -38.49
CA LEU A 166 7.45 -12.86 -37.92
C LEU A 166 8.43 -11.68 -38.03
N VAL A 167 9.73 -11.93 -37.85
CA VAL A 167 10.78 -10.92 -37.94
C VAL A 167 10.95 -10.42 -39.38
N GLN A 168 10.94 -11.31 -40.37
CA GLN A 168 11.03 -10.93 -41.79
C GLN A 168 9.84 -10.08 -42.23
N LYS A 169 8.65 -10.34 -41.69
CA LYS A 169 7.44 -9.54 -41.96
C LYS A 169 7.39 -8.24 -41.14
N LYS A 170 8.27 -8.07 -40.15
CA LYS A 170 8.23 -6.97 -39.16
C LYS A 170 6.85 -6.83 -38.51
N GLU A 171 6.21 -7.97 -38.24
CA GLU A 171 4.85 -8.04 -37.71
C GLU A 171 4.84 -8.54 -36.27
N ASN A 172 3.86 -8.03 -35.52
CA ASN A 172 3.46 -8.57 -34.21
C ASN A 172 4.63 -8.74 -33.21
N PRO A 173 5.30 -7.65 -32.81
CA PRO A 173 6.46 -7.69 -31.92
C PRO A 173 6.18 -8.41 -30.59
N SER A 174 4.96 -8.29 -30.06
CA SER A 174 4.54 -9.01 -28.84
C SER A 174 4.61 -10.53 -29.01
N LYS A 175 4.19 -11.05 -30.17
CA LYS A 175 4.27 -12.49 -30.47
C LYS A 175 5.72 -12.94 -30.60
N VAL A 176 6.58 -12.13 -31.21
CA VAL A 176 8.02 -12.42 -31.28
C VAL A 176 8.64 -12.49 -29.88
N LYS A 177 8.32 -11.55 -28.98
CA LYS A 177 8.81 -11.60 -27.59
C LYS A 177 8.37 -12.85 -26.85
N MET A 178 7.09 -13.23 -27.00
CA MET A 178 6.55 -14.45 -26.39
C MET A 178 7.33 -15.69 -26.86
N LEU A 179 7.55 -15.83 -28.17
CA LEU A 179 8.30 -16.95 -28.72
C LEU A 179 9.78 -16.96 -28.29
N LEU A 180 10.42 -15.79 -28.19
CA LEU A 180 11.77 -15.66 -27.63
C LEU A 180 11.80 -16.11 -26.16
N MET A 181 10.83 -15.73 -25.34
CA MET A 181 10.75 -16.19 -23.95
C MET A 181 10.52 -17.70 -23.84
N ASP A 182 9.68 -18.26 -24.70
CA ASP A 182 9.50 -19.71 -24.78
C ASP A 182 10.79 -20.43 -25.16
N LEU A 183 11.49 -19.93 -26.18
CA LEU A 183 12.78 -20.47 -26.61
C LEU A 183 13.83 -20.42 -25.49
N LYS A 184 13.87 -19.31 -24.73
CA LYS A 184 14.69 -19.18 -23.53
C LYS A 184 14.32 -20.23 -22.48
N ASN A 185 13.04 -20.44 -22.20
CA ASN A 185 12.57 -21.40 -21.20
C ASN A 185 12.91 -22.84 -21.60
N LEU A 186 12.76 -23.20 -22.87
CA LEU A 186 13.21 -24.49 -23.39
C LEU A 186 14.71 -24.70 -23.17
N SER A 187 15.50 -23.64 -23.40
CA SER A 187 16.95 -23.66 -23.25
C SER A 187 17.43 -23.72 -21.80
N ILE A 188 16.72 -23.09 -20.85
CA ILE A 188 17.01 -23.21 -19.40
C ILE A 188 16.88 -24.68 -18.94
N GLY A 189 15.97 -25.44 -19.55
CA GLY A 189 15.75 -26.85 -19.23
C GLY A 189 16.83 -27.81 -19.74
N VAL A 190 17.86 -27.31 -20.44
CA VAL A 190 18.94 -28.13 -21.00
C VAL A 190 20.24 -27.81 -20.26
N THR A 191 20.58 -28.63 -19.27
CA THR A 191 21.75 -28.43 -18.42
C THR A 191 23.03 -28.92 -19.12
N GLY A 192 24.10 -28.12 -19.07
CA GLY A 192 25.41 -28.48 -19.63
C GLY A 192 25.61 -28.15 -21.11
N SER A 193 24.56 -27.66 -21.78
CA SER A 193 24.62 -27.27 -23.19
C SER A 193 25.21 -25.87 -23.39
N LEU A 194 26.26 -25.78 -24.19
CA LEU A 194 26.86 -24.49 -24.56
C LEU A 194 25.90 -23.68 -25.44
N ILE A 195 25.19 -24.35 -26.35
CA ILE A 195 24.24 -23.72 -27.26
C ILE A 195 23.03 -23.20 -26.49
N ALA A 196 22.45 -24.01 -25.61
CA ALA A 196 21.31 -23.58 -24.81
C ALA A 196 21.67 -22.38 -23.93
N THR A 197 22.87 -22.39 -23.32
CA THR A 197 23.39 -21.25 -22.56
C THR A 197 23.52 -20.00 -23.45
N GLY A 198 24.09 -20.14 -24.65
CA GLY A 198 24.23 -19.05 -25.61
C GLY A 198 22.88 -18.46 -26.04
N ILE A 199 21.84 -19.29 -26.21
CA ILE A 199 20.49 -18.84 -26.52
C ILE A 199 19.91 -18.04 -25.35
N VAL A 200 20.02 -18.53 -24.12
CA VAL A 200 19.51 -17.85 -22.92
C VAL A 200 20.15 -16.47 -22.74
N GLU A 201 21.47 -16.39 -22.82
CA GLU A 201 22.19 -15.12 -22.67
C GLU A 201 21.96 -14.17 -23.85
N GLY A 202 21.93 -14.70 -25.07
CA GLY A 202 21.63 -13.90 -26.27
C GLY A 202 20.25 -13.26 -26.21
N ILE A 203 19.24 -13.98 -25.73
CA ILE A 203 17.88 -13.44 -25.56
C ILE A 203 17.85 -12.33 -24.50
N LYS A 204 18.60 -12.45 -23.40
CA LYS A 204 18.69 -11.36 -22.41
C LYS A 204 19.24 -10.09 -23.03
N LEU A 205 20.26 -10.18 -23.88
CA LEU A 205 20.86 -9.04 -24.57
C LEU A 205 19.95 -8.36 -25.60
N LEU A 206 18.90 -9.05 -26.06
CA LEU A 206 17.89 -8.46 -26.97
C LEU A 206 16.86 -7.58 -26.24
N PHE A 207 16.77 -7.69 -24.91
CA PHE A 207 15.83 -6.96 -24.06
C PHE A 207 16.51 -5.96 -23.11
N ILE A 208 17.80 -5.65 -23.36
CA ILE A 208 18.57 -4.59 -22.70
C ILE A 208 18.69 -3.40 -23.65
#